data_AF-A0A938M7Z4-F1
#
_entry.id   AF-A0A938M7Z4-F1
#
_cell.length_a   1.000
_cell.length_b   1.000
_cell.length_c   1.000
_cell.angle_alpha   90.00
_cell.angle_beta   90.00
_cell.angle_gamma   90.00
#
_symmetry.space_group_name_H-M   'P 1'
#
loop_
_entity.id
_entity.type
_entity.pdbx_description
1 polymer ?
#
loop_
_entity_poly.entity_id
_entity_poly.type
_entity_poly.pdbx_seq_one_letter_code
_entity_poly.pdbx_strand_id
1 'polypeptide(L)' 'HVNFMFHESQRAEAEGTVEQLLREVVKLGGTLSGEHGIGSAKARFLGLEVPPREMQLMKDLKRLLDPRGILNPGKIFPD' A
#
# COMPACT_ATOMS: atom_id res chain seq x y z
N HIS A 1 9.21 12.26 -4.56
CA HIS A 1 9.48 11.84 -3.17
C HIS A 1 8.94 12.89 -2.22
N VAL A 2 8.20 12.49 -1.18
CA VAL A 2 7.66 13.39 -0.16
C VAL A 2 8.07 12.82 1.19
N ASN A 3 8.58 13.67 2.08
CA ASN A 3 9.04 13.27 3.41
C ASN A 3 8.45 14.23 4.44
N PHE A 4 7.94 13.68 5.54
CA PHE A 4 7.55 14.44 6.72
C PHE A 4 8.61 14.24 7.79
N MET A 5 9.22 15.34 8.26
CA MET A 5 10.09 15.32 9.42
C MET A 5 9.27 15.70 10.64
N PHE A 6 9.31 14.87 11.68
CA PHE A 6 8.50 15.02 12.89
C PHE A 6 9.30 14.56 14.11
N HIS A 7 8.97 15.08 15.29
CA HIS A 7 9.48 14.54 16.55
C HIS A 7 8.72 13.26 16.92
N GLU A 8 9.33 12.32 17.66
CA GLU A 8 8.69 11.03 17.99
C GLU A 8 7.30 11.18 18.64
N SER A 9 7.09 12.23 19.43
CA SER A 9 5.79 12.58 20.03
C SER A 9 4.68 12.86 19.01
N GLN A 10 5.02 13.14 17.75
CA GLN A 10 4.11 13.49 16.66
C GLN A 10 3.92 12.33 15.67
N ARG A 11 4.44 11.12 15.94
CA ARG A 11 4.38 9.99 15.00
C ARG A 11 2.98 9.71 14.48
N ALA A 12 1.99 9.64 15.37
CA ALA A 12 0.60 9.34 14.99
C ALA A 12 0.01 10.42 14.07
N GLU A 13 0.33 11.69 14.33
CA GLU A 13 -0.08 12.81 13.48
C GLU A 13 0.55 12.70 12.09
N ALA A 14 1.87 12.45 12.03
CA ALA A 14 2.59 12.29 10.77
C ALA A 14 2.06 11.10 9.94
N GLU A 15 1.74 9.97 10.58
CA GLU A 15 1.11 8.82 9.91
C GLU A 15 -0.27 9.18 9.35
N GLY A 16 -1.06 9.96 10.09
CA GLY A 16 -2.34 10.51 9.62
C GLY A 16 -2.17 11.44 8.42
N THR A 17 -1.15 12.31 8.43
CA THR A 17 -0.82 13.19 7.30
C THR A 17 -0.40 12.39 6.06
N VAL A 18 0.39 11.33 6.23
CA VAL A 18 0.77 10.43 5.12
C VAL A 18 -0.47 9.77 4.52
N GLU A 19 -1.41 9.29 5.34
CA GLU A 19 -2.66 8.72 4.83
C GLU A 19 -3.49 9.74 4.03
N GLN A 20 -3.65 10.96 4.55
CA GLN A 20 -4.36 12.04 3.85
C GLN A 20 -3.69 12.35 2.50
N LEU A 21 -2.37 12.49 2.49
CA LEU A 21 -1.60 12.71 1.26
C LEU A 21 -1.86 11.60 0.22
N LEU A 22 -1.78 10.33 0.61
CA LEU A 22 -1.99 9.21 -0.31
C LEU A 22 -3.40 9.21 -0.91
N ARG A 23 -4.42 9.51 -0.09
CA ARG A 23 -5.80 9.63 -0.57
C ARG A 23 -5.96 10.76 -1.58
N GLU A 24 -5.39 11.93 -1.32
CA GLU A 24 -5.48 13.07 -2.24
C GLU A 24 -4.71 12.83 -3.54
N VAL A 25 -3.52 12.23 -3.47
CA VAL A 25 -2.74 11.87 -4.67
C VAL A 25 -3.55 10.95 -5.59
N VAL A 26 -4.18 9.91 -5.03
CA VAL A 26 -5.01 8.99 -5.83
C VAL A 26 -6.25 9.68 -6.39
N LYS A 27 -6.93 10.53 -5.62
CA LYS A 27 -8.08 11.33 -6.11
C LYS A 27 -7.72 12.22 -7.31
N LEU A 28 -6.48 12.70 -7.36
CA LEU A 28 -5.96 13.52 -8.46
C LEU A 28 -5.46 12.69 -9.66
N GLY A 29 -5.65 11.36 -9.65
CA GLY A 29 -5.18 10.46 -10.71
C GLY A 29 -3.71 10.08 -10.61
N GLY A 30 -3.07 10.34 -9.45
CA GLY A 30 -1.72 9.88 -9.15
C GLY A 30 -1.69 8.43 -8.64
N THR A 31 -0.49 7.98 -8.25
CA THR A 31 -0.24 6.61 -7.76
C THR A 31 0.27 6.61 -6.32
N LEU A 32 -0.03 5.54 -5.56
CA LEU A 32 0.47 5.30 -4.21
C LEU A 32 1.99 5.16 -4.16
N SER A 33 2.62 4.76 -5.28
CA SER A 33 4.07 4.65 -5.37
C SER A 33 4.58 4.89 -6.78
N GLY A 34 5.47 5.87 -6.94
CA GLY A 34 6.21 6.06 -8.19
C GLY A 34 7.15 4.88 -8.49
N GLU A 35 8.01 4.49 -7.53
CA GLU A 35 9.08 3.51 -7.80
C GLU A 35 9.40 2.53 -6.65
N HIS A 36 9.14 2.90 -5.39
CA HIS A 36 9.51 2.07 -4.23
C HIS A 36 8.57 0.89 -3.95
N GLY A 37 7.50 0.76 -4.73
CA GLY A 37 6.44 -0.24 -4.55
C GLY A 37 5.56 -0.01 -3.33
N ILE A 38 4.75 -1.03 -3.04
CA ILE A 38 3.71 -1.01 -1.99
C ILE A 38 4.27 -1.47 -0.64
N GLY A 39 4.88 -2.67 -0.62
CA GLY A 39 5.37 -3.29 0.62
C GLY A 39 4.31 -3.36 1.72
N SER A 40 4.74 -3.53 2.96
CA SER A 40 3.83 -3.56 4.12
C SER A 40 3.32 -2.17 4.50
N ALA A 41 4.12 -1.12 4.25
CA ALA A 41 3.78 0.25 4.62
C ALA A 41 2.56 0.79 3.87
N LYS A 42 2.38 0.42 2.60
CA LYS A 42 1.28 0.92 1.76
C LYS A 42 0.22 -0.13 1.42
N ALA A 43 0.38 -1.38 1.84
CA ALA A 43 -0.56 -2.47 1.55
C ALA A 43 -2.01 -2.11 1.90
N ARG A 44 -2.23 -1.52 3.08
CA ARG A 44 -3.57 -1.09 3.54
C ARG A 44 -4.24 -0.03 2.65
N PHE A 45 -3.46 0.67 1.84
CA PHE A 45 -3.95 1.72 0.93
C PHE A 45 -4.15 1.23 -0.50
N LEU A 46 -3.74 -0.01 -0.83
CA LEU A 46 -3.76 -0.51 -2.20
C LEU A 46 -5.15 -0.44 -2.84
N GLY A 47 -6.21 -0.64 -2.05
CA GLY A 47 -7.60 -0.51 -2.51
C GLY A 47 -8.05 0.91 -2.84
N LEU A 48 -7.25 1.94 -2.57
CA LEU A 48 -7.51 3.30 -3.06
C LEU A 48 -7.27 3.40 -4.57
N GLU A 49 -6.20 2.76 -5.05
CA GLU A 49 -5.73 2.85 -6.44
C GLU A 49 -6.16 1.65 -7.27
N VAL A 50 -6.14 0.44 -6.70
CA VAL A 50 -6.40 -0.82 -7.41
C VAL A 50 -7.85 -1.26 -7.19
N PRO A 51 -8.68 -1.33 -8.24
CA PRO A 51 -10.06 -1.79 -8.15
C PRO A 51 -10.17 -3.24 -7.64
N PRO A 52 -11.31 -3.62 -7.03
CA PRO A 52 -11.51 -4.96 -6.47
C PRO A 52 -11.24 -6.12 -7.44
N ARG A 53 -11.57 -5.95 -8.73
CA ARG A 53 -11.33 -6.98 -9.76
C ARG A 53 -9.84 -7.22 -10.01
N GLU A 54 -9.06 -6.15 -10.09
CA GLU A 54 -7.61 -6.22 -10.29
C GLU A 54 -6.92 -6.76 -9.03
N MET A 55 -7.38 -6.34 -7.85
CA MET A 55 -6.95 -6.91 -6.58
C MET A 55 -7.15 -8.43 -6.54
N GLN A 56 -8.31 -8.90 -6.98
CA GLN A 56 -8.60 -10.34 -7.04
C GLN A 56 -7.66 -11.06 -8.02
N LEU A 57 -7.42 -10.48 -9.20
CA LEU A 57 -6.48 -11.03 -10.18
C LEU A 57 -5.06 -11.16 -9.61
N MET A 58 -4.58 -10.15 -8.87
CA MET A 58 -3.26 -10.21 -8.23
C MET A 58 -3.19 -11.32 -7.17
N LYS A 59 -4.25 -11.47 -6.36
CA LYS A 59 -4.36 -12.57 -5.37
C LYS A 59 -4.40 -13.94 -6.05
N ASP A 60 -5.09 -14.07 -7.17
CA ASP A 60 -5.17 -15.32 -7.94
C ASP A 60 -3.81 -15.71 -8.52
N LEU A 61 -3.09 -14.75 -9.10
CA LEU A 61 -1.71 -14.94 -9.56
C LEU A 61 -0.77 -15.35 -8.41
N LYS A 62 -0.90 -14.71 -7.25
CA LYS A 62 -0.11 -15.07 -6.06
C LYS A 62 -0.38 -16.51 -5.62
N ARG A 63 -1.64 -16.94 -5.58
CA ARG A 63 -2.01 -18.32 -5.22
C ARG A 63 -1.56 -19.35 -6.26
N LEU A 64 -1.60 -18.99 -7.54
CA LEU A 64 -1.12 -19.85 -8.63
C LEU A 64 0.39 -20.10 -8.53
N LEU A 65 1.16 -19.05 -8.26
CA LEU A 65 2.63 -19.11 -8.25
C LEU A 65 3.21 -19.54 -6.89
N ASP A 66 2.52 -19.27 -5.79
CA ASP A 66 2.93 -19.63 -4.44
C ASP A 66 1.74 -20.24 -3.66
N PRO A 67 1.34 -21.47 -4.01
CA PRO A 67 0.18 -22.13 -3.39
C PRO A 67 0.39 -22.46 -1.90
N ARG A 68 1.64 -22.46 -1.42
CA ARG A 68 1.97 -22.67 0.00
C ARG A 68 2.12 -21.36 0.79
N GLY A 69 2.05 -20.20 0.11
CA GLY A 69 2.16 -18.89 0.75
C GLY A 69 3.52 -18.61 1.40
N ILE A 70 4.60 -19.29 1.02
CA ILE A 70 5.90 -19.17 1.70
C ILE A 70 6.71 -17.96 1.25
N LEU A 71 6.38 -17.39 0.09
CA LEU A 71 7.10 -16.26 -0.48
C LEU A 71 6.53 -14.95 0.06
N ASN A 72 7.14 -14.45 1.14
CA ASN A 72 6.88 -13.14 1.75
C ASN A 72 5.43 -12.99 2.28
N PRO A 73 5.03 -13.84 3.24
CA PRO A 73 3.66 -13.87 3.78
C PRO A 73 3.27 -12.53 4.43
N GLY A 74 2.01 -12.11 4.25
CA GLY A 74 1.46 -10.91 4.87
C GLY A 74 1.99 -9.57 4.34
N LYS A 75 2.86 -9.55 3.32
CA LYS A 75 3.49 -8.31 2.86
C LYS A 75 2.53 -7.37 2.14
N ILE A 76 1.89 -7.85 1.07
CA ILE A 76 0.97 -7.06 0.23
C ILE A 76 -0.49 -7.45 0.54
N PHE A 77 -0.75 -8.75 0.70
CA PHE A 77 -2.05 -9.29 1.07
C PHE A 77 -1.95 -9.82 2.50
N PRO A 78 -2.69 -9.25 3.47
CA PRO A 78 -2.65 -9.67 4.87
C PRO A 78 -3.42 -10.97 5.18
N ASP A 79 -3.96 -11.64 4.16
CA ASP A 79 -4.76 -12.87 4.28
C ASP A 79 -3.96 -14.11 3.83
#